data_AF-A0A6L8BB30-F1
#
_entry.id   AF-A0A6L8BB30-F1
#
_cell.length_a   1.000
_cell.length_b   1.000
_cell.length_c   1.000
_cell.angle_alpha   90.00
_cell.angle_beta   90.00
_cell.angle_gamma   90.00
#
_symmetry.space_group_name_H-M   'P 1'
#
loop_
_entity.id
_entity.type
_entity.pdbx_description
1 polymer ?
#
loop_
_entity_poly.entity_id
_entity_poly.type
_entity_poly.pdbx_seq_one_letter_code
_entity_poly.pdbx_strand_id
1 'polypeptide(L)'
;MACSPVASQTTQTEASESPVSADIAALVSAAVPDIAIIGGELNASGNQYEVTGTLPNGDEIEVDMVQSNGAWTVDEIQRDIAWSTVPEPVRAVAVAAPDSFEPIRVIESTQAADGSIVYELFRATADGSPSRGPAMEVRWHEGSAEVMP
;
A
#
# COMPACT_ATOMS: atom_id res chain seq x y z
N MET A 1 1.91 54.11 -32.95
CA MET A 1 0.79 53.14 -33.01
C MET A 1 1.42 51.83 -33.47
N ALA A 2 1.92 50.94 -32.59
CA ALA A 2 1.17 49.97 -31.75
C ALA A 2 0.21 49.13 -32.62
N CYS A 3 0.24 47.80 -32.75
CA CYS A 3 0.99 46.69 -32.16
C CYS A 3 0.98 45.50 -33.15
N SER A 4 1.97 44.60 -33.10
CA SER A 4 1.73 43.15 -33.24
C SER A 4 1.78 42.55 -31.83
N PRO A 5 1.05 41.47 -31.53
CA PRO A 5 1.61 40.13 -31.77
C PRO A 5 0.63 38.99 -32.10
N VAL A 6 1.22 37.95 -32.70
CA VAL A 6 1.01 36.49 -32.58
C VAL A 6 -0.19 36.04 -31.71
N ALA A 7 -1.10 35.28 -32.32
CA ALA A 7 -2.02 34.41 -31.58
C ALA A 7 -1.31 33.09 -31.25
N SER A 8 -0.90 32.97 -29.99
CA SER A 8 -0.34 31.76 -29.39
C SER A 8 -1.42 30.72 -29.13
N GLN A 9 -1.05 29.47 -29.40
CA GLN A 9 -1.32 28.26 -28.62
C GLN A 9 -2.78 28.02 -28.18
N THR A 10 -3.41 27.07 -28.88
CA THR A 10 -4.37 26.17 -28.26
C THR A 10 -3.61 25.32 -27.24
N THR A 11 -3.60 25.71 -25.96
CA THR A 11 -3.17 24.84 -24.88
C THR A 11 -4.26 23.80 -24.68
N GLN A 12 -4.07 22.66 -25.33
CA GLN A 12 -4.82 21.44 -25.12
C GLN A 12 -4.55 20.98 -23.68
N THR A 13 -5.61 21.01 -22.88
CA THR A 13 -5.87 20.23 -21.65
C THR A 13 -4.64 19.67 -20.94
N GLU A 14 -4.26 20.28 -19.81
CA GLU A 14 -3.50 19.60 -18.76
C GLU A 14 -4.33 18.41 -18.27
N ALA A 15 -4.12 17.25 -18.90
CA ALA A 15 -4.24 16.00 -18.18
C ALA A 15 -3.13 16.05 -17.14
N SER A 16 -3.49 16.09 -15.86
CA SER A 16 -2.55 15.76 -14.80
C SER A 16 -2.11 14.32 -15.09
N GLU A 17 -0.96 14.15 -15.74
CA GLU A 17 -0.35 12.83 -15.93
C GLU A 17 -0.18 12.25 -14.54
N SER A 18 -0.98 11.24 -14.20
CA SER A 18 -0.60 10.37 -13.09
C SER A 18 0.78 9.81 -13.47
N PRO A 19 1.78 9.82 -12.57
CA PRO A 19 3.11 9.27 -12.87
C PRO A 19 3.07 7.76 -13.17
N VAL A 20 1.91 7.14 -12.96
CA VAL A 20 1.62 5.72 -13.16
C VAL A 20 1.10 5.47 -14.58
N SER A 21 1.66 4.49 -15.27
CA SER A 21 1.24 4.13 -16.64
C SER A 21 -0.19 3.57 -16.67
N ALA A 22 -0.87 3.69 -17.81
CA ALA A 22 -2.25 3.22 -17.96
C ALA A 22 -2.42 1.71 -17.67
N ASP A 23 -1.43 0.89 -18.03
CA ASP A 23 -1.45 -0.56 -17.79
C ASP A 23 -1.34 -0.88 -16.29
N ILE A 24 -0.49 -0.15 -15.56
CA ILE A 24 -0.38 -0.28 -14.10
C ILE A 24 -1.67 0.21 -13.43
N ALA A 25 -2.18 1.37 -13.85
CA ALA A 25 -3.41 1.92 -13.30
C ALA A 25 -4.60 0.97 -13.49
N ALA A 26 -4.67 0.26 -14.62
CA ALA A 26 -5.69 -0.75 -14.88
C ALA A 26 -5.56 -1.97 -13.97
N LEU A 27 -4.34 -2.47 -13.72
CA LEU A 27 -4.09 -3.56 -12.76
C LEU A 27 -4.50 -3.17 -11.34
N VAL A 28 -4.08 -1.97 -10.89
CA VAL A 28 -4.42 -1.44 -9.56
C VAL A 28 -5.92 -1.25 -9.39
N SER A 29 -6.60 -0.67 -10.38
CA SER A 29 -8.06 -0.46 -10.33
C SER A 29 -8.85 -1.78 -10.35
N ALA A 30 -8.29 -2.84 -10.94
CA ALA A 30 -8.89 -4.18 -10.91
C ALA A 30 -8.72 -4.85 -9.54
N ALA A 31 -7.59 -4.61 -8.87
CA ALA A 31 -7.29 -5.15 -7.55
C ALA A 31 -8.01 -4.38 -6.43
N VAL A 32 -8.08 -3.05 -6.54
CA VAL A 32 -8.71 -2.15 -5.59
C VAL A 32 -9.75 -1.29 -6.34
N PRO A 33 -11.01 -1.74 -6.43
CA PRO A 33 -12.06 -0.95 -7.04
C PRO A 33 -12.21 0.41 -6.35
N ASP A 34 -12.54 1.44 -7.13
CA ASP A 34 -12.78 2.81 -6.68
C ASP A 34 -11.56 3.57 -6.11
N ILE A 35 -10.36 3.01 -6.20
CA ILE A 35 -9.13 3.71 -5.82
C ILE A 35 -8.88 4.93 -6.71
N ALA A 36 -8.61 6.07 -6.09
CA ALA A 36 -8.05 7.25 -6.74
C ALA A 36 -6.51 7.21 -6.60
N ILE A 37 -5.81 6.81 -7.66
CA ILE A 37 -4.36 6.72 -7.69
C ILE A 37 -3.73 8.12 -7.57
N ILE A 38 -2.84 8.30 -6.60
CA ILE A 38 -2.16 9.56 -6.33
C ILE A 38 -0.71 9.58 -6.82
N GLY A 39 -0.05 8.42 -6.90
CA GLY A 39 1.32 8.32 -7.37
C GLY A 39 1.84 6.89 -7.39
N GLY A 40 3.11 6.75 -7.71
CA GLY A 40 3.81 5.49 -7.56
C GLY A 40 5.31 5.62 -7.68
N GLU A 41 6.02 4.67 -7.07
CA GLU A 41 7.47 4.66 -6.94
C GLU A 41 8.04 3.33 -7.44
N LEU A 42 8.93 3.41 -8.43
CA LEU A 42 9.68 2.26 -8.93
C LEU A 42 10.97 2.11 -8.13
N ASN A 43 11.22 0.92 -7.60
CA ASN A 43 12.46 0.65 -6.87
C ASN A 43 13.71 0.80 -7.78
N ALA A 44 14.88 0.90 -7.17
CA ALA A 44 16.14 1.09 -7.90
C ALA A 44 16.49 -0.07 -8.87
N SER A 45 15.96 -1.26 -8.63
CA SER A 45 16.17 -2.45 -9.48
C SER A 45 15.21 -2.52 -10.66
N GLY A 46 14.19 -1.66 -10.70
CA GLY A 46 13.20 -1.58 -11.77
C GLY A 46 12.22 -2.76 -11.79
N ASN A 47 12.09 -3.51 -10.69
CA ASN A 47 11.29 -4.73 -10.63
C ASN A 47 10.24 -4.76 -9.51
N GLN A 48 10.19 -3.73 -8.67
CA GLN A 48 9.10 -3.51 -7.72
C GLN A 48 8.56 -2.09 -7.94
N TYR A 49 7.24 -1.96 -7.91
CA TYR A 49 6.55 -0.70 -8.12
C TYR A 49 5.44 -0.58 -7.08
N GLU A 50 5.57 0.41 -6.21
CA GLU A 50 4.60 0.74 -5.18
C GLU A 50 3.63 1.77 -5.76
N VAL A 51 2.32 1.53 -5.69
CA VAL A 51 1.29 2.48 -6.12
C VAL A 51 0.50 2.94 -4.91
N THR A 52 0.54 4.23 -4.63
CA THR A 52 -0.28 4.83 -3.57
C THR A 52 -1.57 5.41 -4.17
N GLY A 53 -2.67 5.23 -3.45
CA GLY A 53 -3.96 5.79 -3.79
C GLY A 53 -4.84 6.03 -2.56
N THR A 54 -6.02 6.60 -2.79
CA THR A 54 -7.01 6.84 -1.73
C THR A 54 -8.36 6.25 -2.11
N LEU A 55 -9.06 5.69 -1.13
CA LEU A 55 -10.45 5.24 -1.28
C LEU A 55 -11.43 6.40 -1.08
N PRO A 56 -12.70 6.26 -1.49
CA PRO A 56 -13.70 7.32 -1.32
C PRO A 56 -13.96 7.75 0.14
N ASN A 57 -13.64 6.89 1.12
CA ASN A 57 -13.73 7.21 2.54
C ASN A 57 -12.50 7.96 3.09
N GLY A 58 -11.47 8.17 2.26
CA GLY A 58 -10.24 8.86 2.61
C GLY A 58 -9.12 7.94 3.11
N ASP A 59 -9.34 6.63 3.19
CA ASP A 59 -8.29 5.69 3.57
C ASP A 59 -7.21 5.64 2.48
N GLU A 60 -5.95 5.71 2.89
CA GLU A 60 -4.81 5.49 2.00
C GLU A 60 -4.62 3.99 1.77
N ILE A 61 -4.35 3.64 0.52
CA ILE A 61 -4.05 2.28 0.08
C ILE A 61 -2.72 2.30 -0.64
N GLU A 62 -1.88 1.34 -0.31
CA GLU A 62 -0.65 1.04 -1.03
C GLU A 62 -0.84 -0.30 -1.76
N VAL A 63 -0.40 -0.36 -3.02
CA VAL A 63 -0.44 -1.58 -3.83
C VAL A 63 0.97 -1.85 -4.31
N ASP A 64 1.59 -2.88 -3.73
CA ASP A 64 2.88 -3.36 -4.16
C ASP A 64 2.73 -4.26 -5.37
N MET A 65 3.60 -4.02 -6.33
CA MET A 65 3.64 -4.78 -7.57
C MET A 65 5.05 -5.28 -7.81
N VAL A 66 5.14 -6.50 -8.33
CA VAL A 66 6.41 -7.10 -8.76
C VAL A 66 6.38 -7.33 -10.26
N GLN A 67 7.52 -7.09 -10.91
CA GLN A 67 7.71 -7.43 -12.31
C GLN A 67 8.41 -8.77 -12.43
N SER A 68 7.79 -9.70 -13.15
CA SER A 68 8.40 -10.98 -13.53
C SER A 68 8.24 -11.23 -15.02
N ASN A 69 9.34 -11.56 -15.70
CA ASN A 69 9.37 -11.79 -17.14
C ASN A 69 8.75 -10.64 -17.97
N GLY A 70 8.94 -9.39 -17.52
CA GLY A 70 8.42 -8.20 -18.17
C GLY A 70 6.93 -7.89 -17.90
N ALA A 71 6.23 -8.74 -17.15
CA ALA A 71 4.84 -8.52 -16.75
C ALA A 71 4.75 -8.08 -15.29
N TRP A 72 3.91 -7.08 -15.02
CA TRP A 72 3.59 -6.63 -13.68
C TRP A 72 2.45 -7.44 -13.09
N THR A 73 2.58 -7.81 -11.82
CA THR A 73 1.53 -8.45 -11.02
C THR A 73 1.45 -7.76 -9.67
N VAL A 74 0.25 -7.65 -9.12
CA VAL A 74 0.06 -7.24 -7.73
C VAL A 74 0.67 -8.32 -6.82
N ASP A 75 1.48 -7.89 -5.87
CA ASP A 75 2.08 -8.74 -4.83
C ASP A 75 1.22 -8.67 -3.57
N GLU A 76 0.97 -7.44 -3.09
CA GLU A 76 0.13 -7.18 -1.93
C GLU A 76 -0.62 -5.84 -2.00
N ILE A 77 -1.65 -5.73 -1.17
CA ILE A 77 -2.46 -4.51 -1.00
C ILE A 77 -2.45 -4.17 0.48
N GLN A 78 -1.90 -3.02 0.83
CA GLN A 78 -1.66 -2.62 2.20
C GLN A 78 -2.53 -1.41 2.60
N ARG A 79 -2.89 -1.37 3.88
CA ARG A 79 -3.50 -0.19 4.50
C ARG A 79 -3.18 -0.09 5.98
N ASP A 80 -3.08 1.14 6.47
CA ASP A 80 -3.01 1.41 7.90
C ASP A 80 -4.36 1.15 8.57
N ILE A 81 -4.36 0.39 9.67
CA ILE A 81 -5.55 0.14 10.49
C ILE A 81 -5.29 0.36 11.97
N ALA A 82 -6.36 0.55 12.74
CA ALA A 82 -6.23 0.60 14.19
C ALA A 82 -6.02 -0.81 14.77
N TRP A 83 -5.19 -0.95 15.79
CA TRP A 83 -5.03 -2.22 16.51
C TRP A 83 -6.37 -2.78 17.04
N SER A 84 -7.31 -1.90 17.40
CA SER A 84 -8.63 -2.29 17.87
C SER A 84 -9.49 -2.97 16.79
N THR A 85 -9.21 -2.77 15.50
CA THR A 85 -9.96 -3.38 14.38
C THR A 85 -9.36 -4.70 13.90
N VAL A 86 -8.15 -5.06 14.34
CA VAL A 86 -7.54 -6.36 14.04
C VAL A 86 -8.39 -7.50 14.61
N PRO A 87 -8.61 -8.60 13.86
CA PRO A 87 -9.37 -9.75 14.32
C PRO A 87 -8.87 -10.31 15.65
N GLU A 88 -9.79 -10.72 16.53
CA GLU A 88 -9.46 -11.20 17.87
C GLU A 88 -8.48 -12.38 17.88
N PRO A 89 -8.59 -13.40 17.00
CA PRO A 89 -7.61 -14.49 16.96
C PRO A 89 -6.18 -14.02 16.64
N VAL A 90 -6.04 -13.04 15.75
CA VAL A 90 -4.74 -12.45 15.39
C VAL A 90 -4.15 -11.71 16.58
N ARG A 91 -4.97 -10.90 17.28
CA ARG A 91 -4.53 -10.20 18.48
C ARG A 91 -4.14 -11.16 19.61
N ALA A 92 -4.90 -12.24 19.79
CA ALA A 92 -4.62 -13.25 20.81
C ALA A 92 -3.26 -13.92 20.58
N VAL A 93 -2.94 -14.27 19.33
CA VAL A 93 -1.64 -14.84 18.96
C VAL A 93 -0.50 -13.85 19.18
N ALA A 94 -0.66 -12.59 18.79
CA ALA A 94 0.35 -11.55 19.02
C ALA A 94 0.63 -11.32 20.50
N VAL A 95 -0.41 -11.26 21.34
CA VAL A 95 -0.28 -11.04 22.80
C VAL A 95 0.36 -12.24 23.49
N ALA A 96 0.10 -13.47 23.00
CA ALA A 96 0.68 -14.69 23.55
C ALA A 96 2.16 -14.90 23.18
N ALA A 97 2.69 -14.15 22.20
CA ALA A 97 4.07 -14.26 21.79
C ALA A 97 5.05 -13.84 22.92
N PRO A 98 6.23 -14.48 23.06
CA PRO A 98 7.17 -14.19 24.14
C PRO A 98 7.65 -12.73 24.21
N ASP A 99 7.80 -12.07 23.05
CA ASP A 99 8.25 -10.68 22.93
C ASP A 99 7.08 -9.73 22.57
N SER A 100 5.87 -10.05 23.06
CA SER A 100 4.67 -9.26 22.79
C SER A 100 4.79 -7.81 23.27
N PHE A 101 4.07 -6.94 22.57
CA PHE A 101 4.01 -5.50 22.81
C PHE A 101 2.68 -4.97 22.30
N GLU A 102 2.29 -3.78 22.75
CA GLU A 102 1.17 -3.05 22.16
C GLU A 102 1.65 -2.30 20.91
N PRO A 103 1.14 -2.61 19.70
CA PRO A 103 1.56 -1.92 18.48
C PRO A 103 1.09 -0.47 18.48
N ILE A 104 1.92 0.43 17.94
CA ILE A 104 1.54 1.85 17.74
C ILE A 104 1.18 2.19 16.30
N ARG A 105 1.46 1.27 15.37
CA ARG A 105 1.00 1.26 13.98
C ARG A 105 0.78 -0.19 13.58
N VAL A 106 -0.27 -0.42 12.79
CA VAL A 106 -0.60 -1.73 12.23
C VAL A 106 -0.88 -1.54 10.76
N ILE A 107 -0.16 -2.30 9.93
CA ILE A 107 -0.48 -2.40 8.51
C ILE A 107 -1.20 -3.74 8.31
N GLU A 108 -2.34 -3.69 7.63
CA GLU A 108 -3.03 -4.85 7.11
C GLU A 108 -2.62 -5.04 5.65
N SER A 109 -1.84 -6.09 5.38
CA SER A 109 -1.37 -6.43 4.04
C SER A 109 -2.10 -7.67 3.50
N THR A 110 -2.92 -7.50 2.47
CA THR A 110 -3.58 -8.61 1.76
C THR A 110 -2.67 -9.15 0.67
N GLN A 111 -2.29 -10.43 0.78
CA GLN A 111 -1.39 -11.11 -0.14
C GLN A 111 -2.14 -11.57 -1.39
N ALA A 112 -1.76 -11.08 -2.57
CA ALA A 112 -2.44 -11.42 -3.81
C ALA A 112 -2.27 -12.89 -4.21
N ALA A 113 -1.19 -13.53 -3.75
CA ALA A 113 -0.86 -14.91 -4.08
C ALA A 113 -1.88 -15.95 -3.56
N ASP A 114 -2.43 -15.75 -2.36
CA ASP A 114 -3.32 -16.71 -1.71
C ASP A 114 -4.45 -16.10 -0.86
N GLY A 115 -4.58 -14.78 -0.86
CA GLY A 115 -5.61 -14.06 -0.12
C GLY A 115 -5.43 -14.08 1.39
N SER A 116 -4.29 -14.56 1.90
CA SER A 116 -3.95 -14.36 3.32
C SER A 116 -3.76 -12.89 3.64
N ILE A 117 -3.91 -12.56 4.92
CA ILE A 117 -3.65 -11.22 5.43
C ILE A 117 -2.46 -11.30 6.38
N VAL A 118 -1.44 -10.50 6.14
CA VAL A 118 -0.33 -10.28 7.07
C VAL A 118 -0.59 -9.00 7.84
N TYR A 119 -0.67 -9.10 9.16
CA TYR A 119 -0.74 -7.96 10.06
C TYR A 119 0.67 -7.63 10.53
N GLU A 120 1.21 -6.53 10.01
CA GLU A 120 2.53 -6.01 10.37
C GLU A 120 2.41 -5.08 11.58
N LEU A 121 3.05 -5.46 12.68
CA LEU A 121 2.93 -4.78 13.97
C LEU A 121 4.20 -3.99 14.27
N PHE A 122 4.05 -2.68 14.40
CA PHE A 122 5.18 -1.78 14.63
C PHE A 122 5.25 -1.36 16.10
N ARG A 123 6.45 -1.48 16.67
CA ARG A 123 6.71 -1.05 18.05
C ARG A 123 7.09 0.43 18.08
N ALA A 124 6.78 1.11 19.17
CA ALA A 124 7.32 2.43 19.44
C ALA A 124 8.85 2.38 19.59
N THR A 125 9.55 3.26 18.89
CA THR A 125 10.95 3.58 19.18
C THR A 125 11.03 4.51 20.41
N ALA A 126 12.25 4.84 20.84
CA ALA A 126 12.47 5.68 22.01
C ALA A 126 11.88 7.11 21.88
N ASP A 127 11.67 7.60 20.65
CA ASP A 127 11.06 8.92 20.40
C ASP A 127 9.54 8.86 20.17
N GLY A 128 8.93 7.67 20.27
CA GLY A 128 7.50 7.45 20.09
C GLY A 128 7.06 7.23 18.64
N SER A 129 7.96 7.30 17.66
CA SER A 129 7.68 6.92 16.27
C SER A 129 7.61 5.40 16.09
N PRO A 130 6.90 4.88 15.06
CA PRO A 130 6.98 3.46 14.70
C PRO A 130 8.41 3.03 14.33
N SER A 131 8.73 1.77 14.61
CA SER A 131 9.96 1.14 14.12
C SER A 131 10.07 1.22 12.59
N ARG A 132 11.29 1.14 12.04
CA ARG A 132 11.51 1.23 10.58
C ARG A 132 10.86 0.10 9.79
N GLY A 133 10.67 -1.05 10.41
CA GLY A 133 9.94 -2.20 9.87
C GLY A 133 9.10 -2.84 10.97
N PRO A 134 8.27 -3.83 10.63
CA PRO A 134 7.49 -4.56 11.62
C PRO A 134 8.40 -5.21 12.66
N ALA A 135 7.98 -5.11 13.92
CA ALA A 135 8.62 -5.82 15.02
C ALA A 135 7.99 -7.21 15.23
N MET A 136 6.83 -7.47 14.63
CA MET A 136 6.16 -8.76 14.58
C MET A 136 5.21 -8.78 13.38
N GLU A 137 5.10 -9.92 12.73
CA GLU A 137 4.11 -10.17 11.69
C GLU A 137 3.21 -11.31 12.12
N VAL A 138 1.90 -11.16 11.94
CA VAL A 138 0.93 -12.22 12.21
C VAL A 138 0.13 -12.48 10.95
N ARG A 139 0.25 -13.69 10.42
CA ARG A 139 -0.51 -14.12 9.26
C ARG A 139 -1.86 -14.65 9.68
N TRP A 140 -2.89 -14.25 8.94
CA TRP A 140 -4.24 -14.78 8.99
C TRP A 140 -4.58 -15.44 7.66
N HIS A 141 -4.86 -16.74 7.69
CA HIS A 141 -5.25 -17.49 6.50
C HIS A 141 -6.21 -18.61 6.88
N GLU A 142 -7.30 -18.75 6.12
CA GLU A 142 -8.30 -19.83 6.28
C GLU A 142 -8.79 -20.06 7.73
N GLY A 143 -8.90 -18.99 8.52
CA GLY A 143 -9.39 -19.05 9.91
C GLY A 143 -8.31 -19.31 10.96
N SER A 144 -7.04 -19.37 10.56
CA SER A 144 -5.90 -19.57 11.45
C SER A 144 -5.03 -18.33 11.52
N ALA A 145 -4.58 -17.99 12.74
CA ALA A 145 -3.61 -16.94 13.00
C ALA A 145 -2.27 -17.55 13.44
N GLU A 146 -1.15 -17.06 12.89
CA GLU A 146 0.20 -17.51 13.27
C GLU A 146 1.21 -16.36 13.25
N VAL A 147 2.11 -16.32 14.22
CA VAL A 147 3.26 -15.39 14.18
C VAL A 147 4.22 -15.89 13.10
N MET A 148 4.64 -15.01 12.21
CA MET A 148 5.63 -15.31 11.19
C MET A 148 7.06 -15.24 11.77
N PRO A 149 7.98 -16.12 11.34
CA PRO A 149 9.35 -16.21 11.87
C PRO A 149 10.27 -15.06 11.42
#